data_AF-A0A8S3JQZ2-F1
#
_entry.id   AF-A0A8S3JQZ2-F1
#
_cell.length_a   1.000
_cell.length_b   1.000
_cell.length_c   1.000
_cell.angle_alpha   90.00
_cell.angle_beta   90.00
_cell.angle_gamma   90.00
#
_symmetry.space_group_name_H-M   'P 1'
#
loop_
_entity.id
_entity.type
_entity.pdbx_description
1 polymer ?
#
loop_
_entity_poly.entity_id
_entity_poly.type
_entity_poly.pdbx_seq_one_letter_code
_entity_poly.pdbx_strand_id
1 'polypeptide(L)'
;MARINREQLQKQVVQHYINVANKQKQVTVNHFLQEKIPRQTIYSIIRKYEESGYIGDKPRSGRPKKLSRGQLTRLKRLVNKKTGISLRRLAPRFKVSYQTISNRLKTMGIKYYKKQRAPKYTDKQLEEIPTRARRLYRMLSNNDFELIMDDEKYFLLQDQSVPTNRGFYTSDKRTTGLQ
;
A
#
# COMPACT_ATOMS: atom_id res chain seq x y z
N MET A 1 -5.66 16.76 -26.53
CA MET A 1 -4.22 16.52 -26.35
C MET A 1 -3.99 15.63 -25.15
N ALA A 2 -3.14 14.62 -25.27
CA ALA A 2 -2.70 13.80 -24.13
C ALA A 2 -1.86 14.62 -23.15
N ARG A 3 -1.83 14.23 -21.87
CA ARG A 3 -1.07 14.93 -20.81
C ARG A 3 0.42 15.10 -21.16
N ILE A 4 1.02 14.04 -21.71
CA ILE A 4 2.44 14.02 -22.11
C ILE A 4 2.71 15.12 -23.15
N ASN A 5 1.87 15.21 -24.18
CA ASN A 5 2.00 16.21 -25.23
C ASN A 5 1.85 17.64 -24.68
N ARG A 6 1.00 17.85 -23.66
CA ARG A 6 0.81 19.15 -23.03
C ARG A 6 2.02 19.58 -22.18
N GLU A 7 2.63 18.64 -21.46
CA GLU A 7 3.84 18.90 -20.67
C GLU A 7 5.05 19.16 -21.57
N GLN A 8 5.18 18.44 -22.69
CA GLN A 8 6.21 18.68 -23.71
C GLN A 8 6.06 20.07 -24.35
N LEU A 9 4.85 20.45 -24.75
CA LEU A 9 4.57 21.78 -25.27
C LEU A 9 4.95 22.88 -24.28
N GLN A 10 4.59 22.73 -23.00
CA GLN A 10 4.97 23.69 -21.95
C GLN A 10 6.49 23.84 -21.84
N LYS A 11 7.24 22.74 -21.92
CA LYS A 11 8.71 22.77 -21.89
C LYS A 11 9.27 23.51 -23.11
N GLN A 12 8.81 23.20 -24.31
CA GLN A 12 9.28 23.85 -25.55
C GLN A 12 9.01 25.36 -25.53
N VAL A 13 7.80 25.77 -25.16
CA VAL A 13 7.41 27.18 -25.07
C VAL A 13 8.29 27.95 -24.09
N VAL A 14 8.52 27.39 -22.90
CA VAL A 14 9.36 28.05 -21.88
C VAL A 14 10.84 28.06 -22.28
N GLN A 15 11.35 26.97 -22.88
CA GLN A 15 12.74 26.92 -23.34
C GLN A 15 13.01 27.96 -24.44
N HIS A 16 12.11 28.07 -25.40
CA HIS A 16 12.19 29.09 -26.45
C HIS A 16 12.10 30.51 -25.84
N TYR A 17 11.18 30.72 -24.90
CA TYR A 17 11.02 31.99 -24.22
C TYR A 17 12.29 32.47 -23.51
N ILE A 18 13.01 31.56 -22.84
CA ILE A 18 14.25 31.89 -22.10
C ILE A 18 15.43 32.02 -23.04
N ASN A 19 15.68 31.03 -23.89
CA ASN A 19 16.95 30.91 -24.60
C ASN A 19 16.97 31.63 -25.95
N VAL A 20 15.84 31.66 -26.65
CA VAL A 20 15.77 32.17 -28.03
C VAL A 20 15.21 33.59 -28.03
N ALA A 21 14.10 33.78 -27.33
CA ALA A 21 13.40 35.06 -27.32
C ALA A 21 13.91 36.05 -26.26
N ASN A 22 14.88 35.66 -25.42
CA ASN A 22 15.41 36.48 -24.31
C ASN A 22 14.30 37.15 -23.49
N LYS A 23 13.30 36.35 -23.09
CA LYS A 23 12.09 36.77 -22.35
C LYS A 23 11.13 37.71 -23.08
N GLN A 24 11.25 37.86 -24.41
CA GLN A 24 10.28 38.58 -25.22
C GLN A 24 9.06 37.71 -25.57
N LYS A 25 7.88 38.14 -25.09
CA LYS A 25 6.62 37.39 -25.28
C LYS A 25 6.19 37.33 -26.73
N GLN A 26 6.31 38.43 -27.48
CA GLN A 26 5.85 38.52 -28.86
C GLN A 26 6.60 37.58 -29.80
N VAL A 27 7.93 37.48 -29.67
CA VAL A 27 8.78 36.58 -30.48
C VAL A 27 8.38 35.13 -30.25
N THR A 28 8.18 34.75 -28.99
CA THR A 28 7.73 33.39 -28.62
C THR A 28 6.34 33.10 -29.17
N VAL A 29 5.41 34.04 -29.04
CA VAL A 29 4.03 33.85 -29.53
C VAL A 29 3.99 33.71 -31.04
N ASN A 30 4.75 34.51 -31.80
CA ASN A 30 4.76 34.45 -33.26
C ASN A 30 5.30 33.11 -33.77
N HIS A 31 6.35 32.57 -33.15
CA HIS A 31 6.91 31.26 -33.50
C HIS A 31 5.89 30.13 -33.31
N PHE A 32 5.31 29.99 -32.12
CA PHE A 32 4.35 28.92 -31.85
C PHE A 32 2.97 29.14 -32.51
N LEU A 33 2.67 30.37 -32.93
CA LEU A 33 1.49 30.65 -33.75
C LEU A 33 1.63 30.06 -35.16
N GLN A 34 2.83 30.08 -35.74
CA GLN A 34 3.13 29.41 -37.01
C GLN A 34 2.96 27.89 -36.88
N GLU A 35 3.29 27.32 -35.71
CA GLU A 35 3.06 25.92 -35.36
C GLU A 35 1.59 25.58 -35.02
N LYS A 36 0.65 26.51 -35.26
CA LYS A 36 -0.80 26.35 -35.03
C LYS A 36 -1.19 26.17 -33.55
N ILE A 37 -0.39 26.64 -32.61
CA ILE A 37 -0.77 26.66 -31.19
C ILE A 37 -1.55 27.94 -30.88
N PRO A 38 -2.71 27.87 -30.18
CA PRO A 38 -3.49 29.06 -29.87
C PRO A 38 -2.73 30.06 -28.99
N ARG A 39 -2.77 31.35 -29.37
CA ARG A 39 -2.10 32.46 -28.65
C ARG A 39 -2.37 32.46 -27.15
N GLN A 40 -3.64 32.23 -26.77
CA GLN A 40 -4.05 32.21 -25.36
C GLN A 40 -3.37 31.11 -24.55
N THR A 41 -3.09 29.96 -25.17
CA THR A 41 -2.34 28.87 -24.53
C THR A 41 -0.90 29.29 -24.27
N ILE A 42 -0.25 29.90 -25.26
CA ILE A 42 1.15 30.36 -25.15
C ILE A 42 1.29 31.41 -24.04
N TYR A 43 0.43 32.44 -24.04
CA TYR A 43 0.43 33.44 -22.98
C TYR A 43 0.12 32.86 -21.60
N SER A 44 -0.80 31.90 -21.50
CA SER A 44 -1.11 31.21 -20.24
C SER A 44 0.10 30.44 -19.70
N ILE A 45 0.87 29.79 -20.58
CA ILE A 45 2.10 29.07 -20.22
C ILE A 45 3.18 30.04 -19.73
N ILE A 46 3.44 31.11 -20.48
CA ILE A 46 4.45 32.13 -20.10
C ILE A 46 4.07 32.77 -18.77
N ARG A 47 2.82 33.22 -18.62
CA ARG A 47 2.34 33.85 -17.38
C ARG A 47 2.50 32.92 -16.17
N LYS A 48 2.12 31.65 -16.31
CA LYS A 48 2.28 30.65 -15.26
C LYS A 48 3.75 30.44 -14.88
N TYR A 49 4.65 30.46 -15.86
CA TYR A 49 6.08 30.36 -15.63
C TYR A 49 6.62 31.61 -14.92
N GLU A 50 6.24 32.82 -15.34
CA GLU A 50 6.62 34.07 -14.66
C GLU A 50 6.16 34.12 -13.20
N GLU A 51 4.92 33.68 -12.92
CA GLU A 51 4.34 33.72 -11.57
C GLU A 51 4.90 32.64 -10.62
N SER A 52 5.26 31.46 -11.12
CA SER A 52 5.57 30.31 -10.26
C SER A 52 6.90 29.61 -10.53
N GLY A 53 7.60 29.96 -11.61
CA GLY A 53 8.82 29.28 -12.08
C GLY A 53 8.63 27.82 -12.50
N TYR A 54 7.40 27.29 -12.41
CA TYR A 54 7.11 25.87 -12.58
C TYR A 54 6.68 25.53 -14.02
N ILE A 55 7.35 24.54 -14.60
CA ILE A 55 7.07 23.99 -15.93
C ILE A 55 6.39 22.63 -15.75
N GLY A 56 5.12 22.53 -16.17
CA GLY A 56 4.33 21.30 -16.06
C GLY A 56 3.02 21.50 -15.32
N ASP A 57 2.20 20.46 -15.25
CA ASP A 57 0.85 20.58 -14.71
C ASP A 57 0.82 20.52 -13.18
N LYS A 58 0.24 21.56 -12.56
CA LYS A 58 -0.02 21.54 -11.12
C LYS A 58 -1.02 20.41 -10.79
N PRO A 59 -0.85 19.71 -9.66
CA PRO A 59 -1.82 18.71 -9.24
C PRO A 59 -3.18 19.36 -9.09
N ARG A 60 -4.19 18.78 -9.75
CA ARG A 60 -5.57 19.28 -9.66
C ARG A 60 -6.10 19.01 -8.26
N SER A 61 -6.94 19.92 -7.76
CA SER A 61 -7.71 19.67 -6.55
C SER A 61 -8.62 18.46 -6.80
N GLY A 62 -8.32 17.37 -6.09
CA GLY A 62 -9.15 16.17 -6.13
C GLY A 62 -10.39 16.31 -5.24
N ARG A 63 -11.30 15.35 -5.33
CA ARG A 63 -12.46 15.26 -4.44
C ARG A 63 -12.00 15.19 -2.97
N PRO A 64 -12.62 15.97 -2.06
CA PRO A 64 -12.28 15.92 -0.64
C PRO A 64 -12.50 14.51 -0.07
N LYS A 65 -11.60 14.09 0.83
CA LYS A 65 -11.65 12.76 1.44
C LYS A 65 -12.71 12.75 2.54
N LYS A 66 -13.55 11.70 2.56
CA LYS A 66 -14.60 11.52 3.59
C LYS A 66 -14.08 11.31 5.03
N LEU A 67 -12.82 10.91 5.19
CA LEU A 67 -12.22 10.63 6.50
C LEU A 67 -11.12 11.64 6.79
N SER A 68 -11.20 12.25 7.97
CA SER A 68 -10.17 13.17 8.46
C SER A 68 -8.91 12.43 8.93
N ARG A 69 -7.81 13.16 9.08
CA ARG A 69 -6.55 12.60 9.59
C ARG A 69 -6.73 11.95 10.97
N GLY A 70 -7.47 12.59 11.87
CA GLY A 70 -7.77 12.05 13.21
C GLY A 70 -8.57 10.75 13.16
N GLN A 71 -9.57 10.67 12.26
CA GLN A 71 -10.34 9.45 12.05
C GLN A 71 -9.47 8.31 11.50
N LEU A 72 -8.52 8.60 10.61
CA LEU A 72 -7.57 7.60 10.10
C LEU A 72 -6.65 7.07 11.21
N THR A 73 -6.15 7.93 12.09
CA THR A 73 -5.36 7.53 13.26
C THR A 73 -6.18 6.63 14.19
N ARG A 74 -7.43 7.00 14.46
CA ARG A 74 -8.36 6.17 15.25
C ARG A 74 -8.61 4.82 14.59
N LEU A 75 -8.83 4.79 13.28
CA LEU A 75 -9.02 3.56 12.51
C LEU A 75 -7.80 2.64 12.60
N LYS A 76 -6.58 3.19 12.41
CA LYS A 76 -5.33 2.43 12.55
C LYS A 76 -5.23 1.77 13.92
N ARG A 77 -5.49 2.52 14.99
CA ARG A 77 -5.43 2.02 16.37
C ARG A 77 -6.43 0.90 16.63
N LEU A 78 -7.64 1.02 16.09
CA LEU A 78 -8.68 0.00 16.27
C LEU A 78 -8.37 -1.29 15.53
N VAL A 79 -7.73 -1.21 14.36
CA VAL A 79 -7.58 -2.35 13.44
C VAL A 79 -6.22 -3.03 13.56
N ASN A 80 -5.14 -2.28 13.71
CA ASN A 80 -3.79 -2.81 13.63
C ASN A 80 -3.46 -3.73 14.82
N LYS A 81 -2.92 -4.92 14.52
CA LYS A 81 -2.57 -5.98 15.49
C LYS A 81 -3.76 -6.49 16.32
N LYS A 82 -4.98 -6.27 15.86
CA LYS A 82 -6.20 -6.76 16.51
C LYS A 82 -6.82 -7.89 15.68
N THR A 83 -7.43 -8.84 16.37
CA THR A 83 -7.97 -10.08 15.80
C THR A 83 -9.50 -10.05 15.77
N GLY A 84 -10.12 -10.70 14.78
CA GLY A 84 -11.59 -10.88 14.76
C GLY A 84 -12.38 -9.60 14.44
N ILE A 85 -11.74 -8.58 13.86
CA ILE A 85 -12.41 -7.33 13.52
C ILE A 85 -13.18 -7.48 12.22
N SER A 86 -14.49 -7.24 12.28
CA SER A 86 -15.33 -7.05 11.11
C SER A 86 -15.36 -5.59 10.70
N LEU A 87 -14.78 -5.27 9.54
CA LEU A 87 -14.84 -3.91 8.99
C LEU A 87 -16.27 -3.47 8.68
N ARG A 88 -17.18 -4.42 8.38
CA ARG A 88 -18.62 -4.12 8.19
C ARG A 88 -19.26 -3.57 9.47
N ARG A 89 -18.89 -4.12 10.63
CA ARG A 89 -19.34 -3.61 11.94
C ARG A 89 -18.63 -2.31 12.33
N LEU A 90 -17.40 -2.10 11.85
CA LEU A 90 -16.59 -0.92 12.16
C LEU A 90 -16.99 0.31 11.35
N ALA A 91 -17.35 0.14 10.08
CA ALA A 91 -17.59 1.24 9.14
C ALA A 91 -18.71 2.23 9.56
N PRO A 92 -19.84 1.79 10.14
CA PRO A 92 -20.88 2.68 10.64
C PRO A 92 -20.37 3.68 11.70
N ARG A 93 -19.38 3.30 12.52
CA ARG A 93 -18.78 4.20 13.54
C ARG A 93 -18.07 5.41 12.93
N PHE A 94 -17.71 5.32 11.66
CA PHE A 94 -17.07 6.39 10.89
C PHE A 94 -18.01 7.01 9.85
N LYS A 95 -19.30 6.64 9.84
CA LYS A 95 -20.30 7.09 8.86
C LYS A 95 -19.87 6.90 7.40
N VAL A 96 -19.18 5.81 7.11
CA VAL A 96 -18.69 5.46 5.75
C VAL A 96 -19.01 4.01 5.40
N SER A 97 -18.88 3.67 4.12
CA SER A 97 -19.03 2.29 3.65
C SER A 97 -17.84 1.41 4.04
N TYR A 98 -18.08 0.10 4.08
CA TYR A 98 -17.04 -0.93 4.24
C TYR A 98 -15.90 -0.75 3.23
N GLN A 99 -16.23 -0.50 1.96
CA GLN A 99 -15.25 -0.33 0.87
C GLN A 99 -14.34 0.86 1.14
N THR A 100 -14.89 1.95 1.69
CA THR A 100 -14.10 3.14 2.04
C THR A 100 -13.06 2.80 3.10
N ILE A 101 -13.45 2.08 4.17
CA ILE A 101 -12.53 1.63 5.21
C ILE A 101 -11.46 0.69 4.64
N SER A 102 -11.87 -0.30 3.85
CA SER A 102 -10.96 -1.28 3.24
C SER A 102 -9.90 -0.60 2.35
N ASN A 103 -10.33 0.31 1.47
CA ASN A 103 -9.42 1.06 0.60
C ASN A 103 -8.45 1.93 1.41
N ARG A 104 -8.92 2.58 2.49
CA ARG A 104 -8.04 3.36 3.36
C ARG A 104 -7.02 2.51 4.09
N LEU A 105 -7.41 1.35 4.62
CA LEU A 105 -6.47 0.41 5.25
C LEU A 105 -5.39 -0.04 4.25
N LYS A 106 -5.75 -0.34 3.01
CA LYS A 106 -4.79 -0.65 1.94
C LYS A 106 -3.82 0.49 1.68
N THR A 107 -4.31 1.74 1.57
CA THR A 107 -3.44 2.92 1.41
C THR A 107 -2.48 3.11 2.60
N MET A 108 -2.89 2.68 3.80
CA MET A 108 -2.07 2.73 5.01
C MET A 108 -1.12 1.52 5.17
N GLY A 109 -1.11 0.60 4.20
CA GLY A 109 -0.31 -0.62 4.24
C GLY A 109 -0.85 -1.71 5.17
N ILE A 110 -2.06 -1.56 5.73
CA ILE A 110 -2.67 -2.53 6.63
C ILE A 110 -3.43 -3.56 5.82
N LYS A 111 -3.00 -4.82 5.90
CA LYS A 111 -3.60 -5.94 5.18
C LYS A 111 -4.21 -6.95 6.14
N TYR A 112 -5.21 -7.68 5.63
CA TYR A 112 -5.81 -8.80 6.34
C TYR A 112 -5.00 -10.07 6.11
N TYR A 113 -4.76 -10.82 7.19
CA TYR A 113 -4.09 -12.11 7.14
C TYR A 113 -4.92 -13.15 7.90
N LYS A 114 -4.92 -14.38 7.40
CA LYS A 114 -5.47 -15.52 8.14
C LYS A 114 -4.45 -15.95 9.19
N LYS A 115 -4.92 -16.28 10.39
CA LYS A 115 -4.07 -16.93 11.40
C LYS A 115 -3.70 -18.34 10.93
N GLN A 116 -2.45 -18.73 11.16
CA GLN A 116 -2.04 -20.12 11.05
C GLN A 116 -2.34 -20.81 12.37
N ARG A 117 -2.85 -22.04 12.32
CA ARG A 117 -3.02 -22.84 13.53
C ARG A 117 -1.62 -23.30 13.95
N ALA A 118 -1.22 -22.97 15.17
CA ALA A 118 -0.04 -23.52 15.80
C ALA A 118 -0.48 -24.48 16.92
N PRO A 119 0.27 -25.56 17.17
CA PRO A 119 0.12 -26.35 18.39
C PRO A 119 0.28 -25.43 19.60
N LYS A 120 -0.53 -25.64 20.64
CA LYS A 120 -0.36 -24.92 21.90
C LYS A 120 0.77 -25.60 22.66
N TYR A 121 1.88 -24.89 22.84
CA TYR A 121 2.95 -25.33 23.73
C TYR A 121 2.74 -24.77 25.13
N THR A 122 3.11 -25.56 26.13
CA THR A 122 3.33 -25.05 27.49
C THR A 122 4.71 -24.38 27.57
N ASP A 123 4.91 -23.51 28.57
CA ASP A 123 6.18 -22.80 28.74
C ASP A 123 7.36 -23.78 28.87
N LYS A 124 7.16 -24.88 29.62
CA LYS A 124 8.14 -25.98 29.73
C LYS A 124 8.48 -26.61 28.38
N GLN A 125 7.48 -26.85 27.52
CA GLN A 125 7.72 -27.41 26.19
C GLN A 125 8.53 -26.44 25.32
N LEU A 126 8.27 -25.14 25.39
CA LEU A 126 9.03 -24.13 24.63
C LEU A 126 10.51 -24.10 25.02
N GLU A 127 10.83 -24.33 26.30
CA GLU A 127 12.22 -24.42 26.79
C GLU A 127 12.91 -25.71 26.33
N GLU A 128 12.19 -26.84 26.31
CA GLU A 128 12.75 -28.16 25.97
C GLU A 128 12.96 -28.38 24.46
N ILE A 129 12.08 -27.82 23.62
CA ILE A 129 12.08 -28.05 22.16
C ILE A 129 13.43 -27.75 21.51
N PRO A 130 14.08 -26.57 21.73
CA PRO A 130 15.36 -26.26 21.10
C PRO A 130 16.46 -27.25 21.47
N THR A 131 16.47 -27.71 22.72
CA THR A 131 17.46 -28.67 23.24
C THR A 131 17.25 -30.04 22.62
N ARG A 132 16.01 -30.53 22.59
CA ARG A 132 15.65 -31.82 21.97
C ARG A 132 15.92 -31.80 20.46
N ALA A 133 15.52 -30.74 19.76
CA ALA A 133 15.75 -30.57 18.34
C ALA A 133 17.26 -30.56 18.00
N ARG A 134 18.08 -29.86 18.80
CA ARG A 134 19.54 -29.84 18.62
C ARG A 134 20.17 -31.21 18.84
N ARG A 135 19.71 -31.95 19.85
CA ARG A 135 20.18 -33.32 20.12
C ARG A 135 19.83 -34.25 18.95
N LEU A 136 18.58 -34.20 18.48
CA LEU A 136 18.12 -34.98 17.34
C LEU A 136 18.91 -34.65 16.06
N TYR A 137 19.15 -33.37 15.78
CA TYR A 137 19.95 -32.93 14.63
C TYR A 137 21.38 -33.47 14.67
N ARG A 138 22.04 -33.41 15.84
CA ARG A 138 23.40 -33.96 16.01
C ARG A 138 23.42 -35.47 15.80
N MET A 139 22.42 -36.18 16.31
CA MET A 139 22.28 -37.61 16.06
C MET A 139 22.14 -37.86 14.55
N LEU A 140 21.18 -37.20 13.89
CA LEU A 140 20.92 -37.28 12.43
C LEU A 140 22.13 -36.97 11.55
N SER A 141 23.02 -36.07 11.99
CA SER A 141 24.19 -35.68 11.19
C SER A 141 25.32 -36.70 11.21
N ASN A 142 25.30 -37.66 12.14
CA ASN A 142 26.39 -38.63 12.32
C ASN A 142 26.30 -39.84 11.36
N ASN A 143 25.32 -39.90 10.44
CA ASN A 143 25.11 -40.91 9.38
C ASN A 143 25.09 -42.41 9.77
N ASP A 144 25.31 -42.75 11.05
CA ASP A 144 25.43 -44.13 11.55
C ASP A 144 24.09 -44.74 12.01
N PHE A 145 22.96 -44.38 11.39
CA PHE A 145 21.68 -45.00 11.71
C PHE A 145 20.64 -44.86 10.60
N GLU A 146 19.68 -45.76 10.63
CA GLU A 146 18.49 -45.76 9.78
C GLU A 146 17.28 -45.29 10.61
N LEU A 147 16.53 -44.30 10.10
CA LEU A 147 15.37 -43.73 10.78
C LEU A 147 14.08 -44.20 10.13
N ILE A 148 13.27 -44.92 10.90
CA ILE A 148 11.90 -45.29 10.51
C ILE A 148 10.95 -44.48 11.41
N MET A 149 10.02 -43.74 10.79
CA MET A 149 8.99 -42.96 11.49
C MET A 149 7.60 -43.44 11.09
N ASP A 150 6.71 -43.55 12.05
CA ASP A 150 5.30 -43.86 11.86
C ASP A 150 4.43 -42.89 12.67
N ASP A 151 3.25 -42.55 12.16
CA ASP A 151 2.29 -41.67 12.83
C ASP A 151 0.85 -42.14 12.56
N GLU A 152 0.08 -42.33 13.62
CA GLU A 152 -1.31 -42.76 13.53
C GLU A 152 -2.22 -41.56 13.27
N LYS A 153 -3.00 -41.62 12.18
CA LYS A 153 -3.96 -40.56 11.84
C LYS A 153 -5.39 -41.06 11.91
N TYR A 154 -6.18 -40.40 12.75
CA TYR A 154 -7.63 -40.61 12.83
C TYR A 154 -8.35 -39.96 11.65
N PHE A 155 -9.19 -40.73 10.95
CA PHE A 155 -10.11 -40.23 9.93
C PHE A 155 -11.52 -40.13 10.53
N LEU A 156 -12.11 -38.94 10.54
CA LEU A 156 -13.45 -38.69 11.07
C LEU A 156 -14.47 -38.66 9.92
N LEU A 157 -15.64 -39.27 10.13
CA LEU A 157 -16.73 -39.39 9.15
C LEU A 157 -17.49 -38.07 8.88
N GLN A 158 -17.28 -37.03 9.70
CA GLN A 158 -17.94 -35.73 9.54
C GLN A 158 -16.99 -34.56 9.83
N ASP A 159 -16.94 -33.59 8.92
CA ASP A 159 -16.16 -32.36 9.06
C ASP A 159 -16.93 -31.32 9.88
N GLN A 160 -16.46 -31.02 11.10
CA GLN A 160 -17.08 -29.98 11.91
C GLN A 160 -16.69 -28.57 11.47
N SER A 161 -17.67 -27.87 10.89
CA SER A 161 -17.82 -26.41 10.73
C SER A 161 -16.77 -25.65 9.90
N VAL A 162 -17.28 -24.90 8.91
CA VAL A 162 -16.51 -23.93 8.12
C VAL A 162 -15.80 -22.96 9.06
N PRO A 163 -14.46 -22.80 8.97
CA PRO A 163 -13.74 -21.93 9.88
C PRO A 163 -14.20 -20.48 9.71
N THR A 164 -14.87 -19.95 10.74
CA THR A 164 -15.18 -18.52 10.88
C THR A 164 -13.92 -17.68 10.69
N ASN A 165 -14.06 -16.44 10.19
CA ASN A 165 -12.98 -15.48 9.92
C ASN A 165 -12.07 -15.20 11.15
N ARG A 166 -11.12 -16.09 11.43
CA ARG A 166 -10.09 -15.99 12.49
C ARG A 166 -8.83 -15.28 11.97
N GLY A 167 -9.00 -14.18 11.25
CA GLY A 167 -7.88 -13.39 10.76
C GLY A 167 -7.64 -12.13 11.57
N PHE A 168 -6.60 -11.41 11.19
CA PHE A 168 -6.15 -10.18 11.83
C PHE A 168 -5.67 -9.18 10.78
N TYR A 169 -5.66 -7.91 11.16
CA TYR A 169 -5.12 -6.85 10.32
C TYR A 169 -3.78 -6.39 10.88
N THR A 170 -2.77 -6.29 10.03
CA THR A 170 -1.47 -5.74 10.43
C THR A 170 -0.79 -5.01 9.27
N SER A 171 0.02 -4.01 9.60
CA SER A 171 0.99 -3.41 8.66
C SER A 171 2.25 -4.26 8.52
N ASP A 172 2.55 -5.11 9.51
CA ASP A 172 3.72 -5.98 9.52
C ASP A 172 3.32 -7.41 9.93
N LYS A 173 3.48 -8.35 8.99
CA LYS A 173 3.14 -9.76 9.18
C LYS A 173 4.09 -10.45 10.16
N ARG A 174 5.38 -10.09 10.19
CA ARG A 174 6.42 -10.78 10.96
C ARG A 174 6.22 -10.59 12.46
N THR A 175 5.88 -9.36 12.87
CA THR A 175 5.74 -8.98 14.28
C THR A 175 4.44 -9.46 14.94
N THR A 176 3.46 -9.96 14.18
CA THR A 176 2.09 -10.21 14.71
C THR A 176 1.57 -11.63 14.44
N GLY A 177 2.20 -12.39 13.55
CA GLY A 177 1.76 -13.74 13.18
C GLY A 177 2.23 -14.88 14.08
N LEU A 178 2.99 -14.60 15.15
CA LEU A 178 3.66 -15.60 16.00
C LEU A 178 3.06 -15.75 17.41
N GLN A 179 1.79 -15.35 17.62
CA GLN A 179 1.06 -15.59 18.87
C GLN A 179 -0.14 -16.51 18.65
#